data_AF-A0A358U4J6-F1
#
_entry.id   AF-A0A358U4J6-F1
#
_cell.length_a   1.000
_cell.length_b   1.000
_cell.length_c   1.000
_cell.angle_alpha   90.00
_cell.angle_beta   90.00
_cell.angle_gamma   90.00
#
_symmetry.space_group_name_H-M   'P 1'
#
loop_
_entity.id
_entity.type
_entity.pdbx_description
1 polymer ?
#
loop_
_entity_poly.entity_id
_entity_poly.type
_entity_poly.pdbx_seq_one_letter_code
_entity_poly.pdbx_strand_id
1 'polypeptide(L)' 'MAGKTHDFLMVSKSILPEAILKTAQVKELLVKGDVETINDAVERVGLSRSAYYKYKDGVFPF' A
#
# COMPACT_ATOMS: atom_id res chain seq x y z
N MET A 1 -15.54 2.25 21.30
CA MET A 1 -14.87 3.37 20.62
C MET A 1 -15.60 3.54 19.30
N ALA A 2 -16.29 4.66 19.06
CA ALA A 2 -17.02 4.89 17.82
C ALA A 2 -16.06 4.64 16.63
N GLY A 3 -16.37 3.63 15.81
CA GLY A 3 -15.54 3.26 14.68
C GLY A 3 -15.38 4.47 13.77
N LYS A 4 -14.15 4.89 13.50
CA LYS A 4 -13.89 5.95 12.53
C LYS A 4 -14.46 5.50 11.19
N THR A 5 -15.49 6.21 10.70
CA THR A 5 -15.97 6.06 9.34
C THR A 5 -14.88 6.60 8.42
N HIS A 6 -14.23 5.73 7.67
CA HIS A 6 -13.29 6.13 6.63
C HIS A 6 -14.06 6.36 5.34
N ASP A 7 -14.05 7.59 4.83
CA ASP A 7 -14.61 7.91 3.53
C ASP A 7 -13.63 7.47 2.44
N PHE A 8 -14.10 6.70 1.47
CA PHE A 8 -13.30 6.22 0.34
C PHE A 8 -13.74 6.88 -0.96
N LEU A 9 -12.77 7.14 -1.85
CA LEU A 9 -13.00 7.62 -3.20
C LEU A 9 -12.51 6.58 -4.21
N MET A 10 -13.28 6.39 -5.29
CA MET A 10 -12.82 5.62 -6.44
C MET A 10 -12.10 6.57 -7.41
N VAL A 11 -10.85 6.27 -7.72
CA VAL A 11 -10.00 7.10 -8.59
C VAL A 11 -9.26 6.24 -9.60
N SER A 12 -8.92 6.83 -10.76
CA SER A 12 -8.07 6.15 -11.74
C SER A 12 -6.65 5.96 -11.21
N LYS A 13 -6.04 4.80 -11.47
CA LYS A 13 -4.62 4.55 -11.14
C LYS A 13 -3.68 5.57 -11.79
N SER A 14 -4.05 6.14 -12.95
CA SER A 14 -3.21 7.08 -13.70
C SER A 14 -2.98 8.41 -12.99
N ILE A 15 -3.84 8.79 -12.03
CA ILE A 15 -3.72 10.04 -11.28
C ILE A 15 -3.11 9.83 -9.89
N LEU A 16 -2.85 8.58 -9.50
CA LEU A 16 -2.32 8.26 -8.18
C LEU A 16 -0.82 8.56 -8.11
N PRO A 17 -0.35 9.17 -7.01
CA PRO A 17 1.07 9.24 -6.72
C PRO A 17 1.70 7.85 -6.69
N GLU A 18 2.94 7.75 -7.18
CA GLU A 18 3.69 6.49 -7.23
C GLU A 18 3.76 5.77 -5.88
N ALA A 19 3.87 6.52 -4.78
CA ALA A 19 3.91 5.94 -3.43
C ALA A 19 2.64 5.16 -3.07
N ILE A 20 1.46 5.59 -3.52
CA ILE A 20 0.19 4.87 -3.31
C ILE A 20 0.17 3.59 -4.14
N LEU A 21 0.57 3.69 -5.42
CA LEU A 21 0.65 2.54 -6.32
C LEU A 21 1.61 1.48 -5.80
N LYS A 22 2.80 1.88 -5.35
CA LYS A 22 3.80 1.00 -4.75
C LYS A 22 3.33 0.42 -3.42
N THR A 23 2.55 1.16 -2.64
CA THR A 23 1.94 0.62 -1.39
C THR A 23 1.00 -0.55 -1.70
N ALA A 24 0.20 -0.44 -2.78
CA ALA A 24 -0.65 -1.56 -3.23
C ALA A 24 0.20 -2.75 -3.68
N GLN A 25 1.27 -2.52 -4.45
CA GLN A 25 2.19 -3.58 -4.90
C GLN A 25 2.88 -4.30 -3.74
N VAL A 26 3.32 -3.57 -2.71
CA VAL A 26 3.90 -4.16 -1.48
C VAL A 26 2.91 -5.13 -0.84
N LYS A 27 1.65 -4.73 -0.72
CA LYS A 27 0.60 -5.60 -0.16
C LYS A 27 0.32 -6.81 -1.05
N GLU A 28 0.32 -6.64 -2.37
CA GLU A 28 0.15 -7.77 -3.31
C GLU A 28 1.27 -8.80 -3.16
N LEU A 29 2.54 -8.37 -3.08
CA LEU A 29 3.68 -9.28 -2.89
C LEU A 29 3.55 -10.08 -1.58
N LEU A 30 3.15 -9.40 -0.50
CA LEU A 30 2.95 -10.04 0.81
C LEU A 30 1.79 -11.06 0.78
N VAL A 31 0.66 -10.70 0.16
CA VAL A 31 -0.50 -11.59 0.05
C VAL A 31 -0.20 -12.83 -0.81
N LYS A 32 0.60 -12.66 -1.88
CA LYS A 32 1.05 -13.77 -2.74
C LYS A 32 2.10 -14.67 -2.08
N GLY A 33 2.74 -14.20 -1.00
CA GLY A 33 3.88 -14.89 -0.38
C GLY A 33 5.17 -14.77 -1.21
N ASP A 34 5.26 -13.81 -2.12
CA ASP A 34 6.47 -13.57 -2.94
C ASP A 34 7.64 -13.00 -2.11
N VAL A 35 7.33 -12.52 -0.90
CA VAL A 35 8.23 -11.93 0.09
C VAL A 35 7.70 -12.24 1.49
N GLU A 36 8.60 -12.45 2.46
CA GLU A 36 8.23 -12.81 3.83
C GLU A 36 8.00 -11.58 4.73
N THR A 37 8.67 -10.47 4.43
CA THR A 37 8.64 -9.27 5.28
C THR A 37 8.26 -8.01 4.51
N ILE A 38 7.69 -7.04 5.24
CA ILE A 38 7.42 -5.69 4.70
C ILE A 38 8.73 -5.05 4.22
N ASN A 39 9.85 -5.30 4.90
CA ASN A 39 11.14 -4.71 4.54
C ASN A 39 11.60 -5.17 3.15
N ASP A 40 11.55 -6.48 2.90
CA ASP A 40 11.92 -7.05 1.60
C ASP A 40 10.98 -6.58 0.49
N ALA A 41 9.68 -6.47 0.82
CA ALA A 41 8.67 -5.99 -0.10
C ALA A 41 8.91 -4.54 -0.54
N VAL A 42 9.15 -3.62 0.41
CA VAL A 42 9.35 -2.20 0.11
C VAL A 42 10.68 -1.96 -0.61
N GLU A 43 11.72 -2.74 -0.30
CA GLU A 43 13.00 -2.68 -1.01
C GLU A 43 12.83 -3.14 -2.46
N ARG A 44 12.16 -4.29 -2.68
CA ARG A 44 11.89 -4.85 -4.01
C ARG A 44 11.10 -3.91 -4.92
N VAL A 45 10.15 -3.13 -4.38
CA VAL A 45 9.37 -2.16 -5.18
C VAL A 45 10.00 -0.76 -5.22
N GLY A 46 11.10 -0.51 -4.51
CA GLY A 46 11.71 0.81 -4.41
C GLY A 46 10.79 1.84 -3.73
N LEU A 47 10.25 1.51 -2.55
CA LEU A 47 9.45 2.39 -1.68
C LEU A 47 10.15 2.53 -0.33
N SER A 48 10.15 3.73 0.26
CA SER A 48 10.64 3.87 1.63
C SER A 48 9.65 3.26 2.63
N ARG A 49 10.15 2.71 3.74
CA ARG A 49 9.30 2.20 4.84
C ARG A 49 8.33 3.27 5.34
N SER A 50 8.79 4.50 5.51
CA SER A 50 7.93 5.61 5.99
C SER A 50 6.80 5.93 5.01
N ALA A 51 7.05 5.88 3.70
CA ALA A 51 6.00 6.06 2.69
C ALA A 51 4.97 4.93 2.71
N TYR A 52 5.41 3.67 2.87
CA TYR A 52 4.49 2.55 3.05
C TYR A 52 3.59 2.76 4.27
N TYR A 53 4.17 3.02 5.46
CA TYR A 53 3.40 3.22 6.69
C TYR A 53 2.45 4.42 6.63
N LYS A 54 2.77 5.45 5.85
CA LYS A 54 1.89 6.61 5.63
C LYS A 54 0.57 6.22 4.94
N TYR A 55 0.61 5.29 3.99
CA TYR A 55 -0.54 4.94 3.14
C TYR A 55 -1.14 3.57 3.44
N LYS A 56 -0.47 2.70 4.22
CA LYS A 56 -0.86 1.30 4.40
C LYS A 56 -2.31 1.11 4.87
N ASP A 57 -2.85 2.03 5.65
CA ASP A 57 -4.19 1.87 6.23
C ASP A 57 -5.32 2.36 5.30
N GLY A 58 -4.98 3.07 4.22
CA GLY A 58 -5.94 3.57 3.22
C GLY A 58 -5.83 2.94 1.84
N VAL A 59 -4.80 2.13 1.60
CA VAL A 59 -4.54 1.50 0.30
C VAL A 59 -4.76 0.00 0.41
N PHE A 60 -5.74 -0.52 -0.32
CA PHE A 60 -6.08 -1.93 -0.31
C PHE A 60 -5.92 -2.49 -1.73
N PRO A 61 -5.14 -3.57 -1.93
CA PRO A 61 -5.15 -4.29 -3.19
C PRO A 61 -6.51 -4.99 -3.36
N PHE A 62 -6.88 -5.27 -4.60
CA PHE A 62 -8.08 -6.03 -4.96
C PHE A 62 -7.80 -7.52 -4.98
#